data_AF-A0A7J3I3R4-F1
#
_entry.id   AF-A0A7J3I3R4-F1
#
_cell.length_a   1.000
_cell.length_b   1.000
_cell.length_c   1.000
_cell.angle_alpha   90.00
_cell.angle_beta   90.00
_cell.angle_gamma   90.00
#
_symmetry.space_group_name_H-M   'P 1'
#
loop_
_entity.id
_entity.type
_entity.pdbx_description
1 polymer ?
#
loop_
_entity_poly.entity_id
_entity_poly.type
_entity_poly.pdbx_seq_one_letter_code
_entity_poly.pdbx_strand_id
1 'polypeptide(L)'
;MDEEKLEKVIIEGIRKAVSTVPPDVKSALKEALKREHDEVAKMQLEAMIENIRLAEEKKLPVCQDTGMLYFHVRLPRAADANRIRRAILGATIKATREVPLRPNAVDSITGENSGNNVGVNVPWIEVEPSDNDYVEITVFPKGGGADNASVLTFLPVGDGLNEVKSCVLKSVLMAGGGPCPPVVLGIGVGGGAYIAMMLAKMALMRPITERNSDSRVAQLENEILEEVNKTGIGPMGLGGRTTAIGVNIEV
;
A
#
# COMPACT_ATOMS: atom_id res chain seq x y z
N MET A 1 -10.45 -24.96 11.97
CA MET A 1 -10.76 -23.63 12.55
C MET A 1 -12.22 -23.34 12.29
N ASP A 2 -12.97 -22.92 13.30
CA ASP A 2 -14.36 -22.48 13.20
C ASP A 2 -14.51 -21.25 12.26
N GLU A 3 -15.63 -21.13 11.57
CA GLU A 3 -15.90 -20.03 10.61
C GLU A 3 -16.00 -18.67 11.32
N GLU A 4 -16.64 -18.64 12.49
CA GLU A 4 -16.71 -17.44 13.33
C GLU A 4 -15.32 -16.97 13.78
N LYS A 5 -14.45 -17.93 14.14
CA LYS A 5 -13.07 -17.62 14.52
C LYS A 5 -12.26 -17.06 13.35
N LEU A 6 -12.45 -17.59 12.13
CA LEU A 6 -11.78 -17.07 10.94
C LEU A 6 -12.20 -15.63 10.64
N GLU A 7 -13.50 -15.35 10.63
CA GLU A 7 -14.01 -14.00 10.40
C GLU A 7 -13.48 -13.01 11.43
N LYS A 8 -13.48 -13.38 12.72
CA LYS A 8 -12.97 -12.52 13.79
C LYS A 8 -11.50 -12.14 13.60
N VAL A 9 -10.67 -13.09 13.15
CA VAL A 9 -9.26 -12.84 12.85
C VAL A 9 -9.11 -11.90 11.65
N ILE A 10 -9.92 -12.06 10.61
CA ILE A 10 -9.91 -11.17 9.44
C ILE A 10 -10.36 -9.75 9.82
N ILE A 11 -11.41 -9.61 10.64
CA ILE A 11 -11.87 -8.30 11.15
C ILE A 11 -10.77 -7.60 11.95
N GLU A 12 -10.05 -8.33 12.82
CA GLU A 12 -8.91 -7.77 13.55
C GLU A 12 -7.76 -7.40 12.61
N GLY A 13 -7.51 -8.20 11.57
CA GLY A 13 -6.55 -7.87 10.53
C GLY A 13 -6.89 -6.56 9.81
N ILE A 14 -8.15 -6.38 9.42
CA ILE A 14 -8.65 -5.13 8.82
C ILE A 14 -8.48 -3.95 9.79
N ARG A 15 -8.92 -4.11 11.05
CA ARG A 15 -8.77 -3.08 12.10
C ARG A 15 -7.31 -2.65 12.24
N LYS A 16 -6.39 -3.61 12.35
CA LYS A 16 -4.96 -3.36 12.47
C LYS A 16 -4.40 -2.65 11.23
N ALA A 17 -4.77 -3.09 10.03
CA ALA A 17 -4.27 -2.53 8.78
C ALA A 17 -4.66 -1.04 8.59
N VAL A 18 -5.81 -0.61 9.11
CA VAL A 18 -6.25 0.79 8.98
C VAL A 18 -5.80 1.69 10.15
N SER A 19 -5.56 1.13 11.34
CA SER A 19 -5.29 1.89 12.58
C SER A 19 -3.83 1.88 13.02
N THR A 20 -2.98 1.09 12.37
CA THR A 20 -1.55 0.98 12.71
C THR A 20 -0.69 1.18 11.48
N VAL A 21 0.54 1.63 11.70
CA VAL A 21 1.54 1.79 10.63
C VAL A 21 2.76 0.90 10.94
N PRO A 22 3.34 0.22 9.94
CA PRO A 22 4.53 -0.63 10.12
C PRO A 22 5.70 0.08 10.83
N PRO A 23 6.45 -0.61 11.71
CA PRO A 23 7.53 0.00 12.48
C PRO A 23 8.66 0.63 11.64
N ASP A 24 8.97 0.04 10.50
CA ASP A 24 9.93 0.54 9.52
C ASP A 24 9.49 1.88 8.93
N VAL A 25 8.22 2.00 8.53
CA VAL A 25 7.62 3.26 8.05
C VAL A 25 7.64 4.33 9.15
N LYS A 26 7.24 3.98 10.39
CA LYS A 26 7.31 4.91 11.53
C LYS A 26 8.73 5.39 11.82
N SER A 27 9.71 4.49 11.68
CA SER A 27 11.12 4.84 11.86
C SER A 27 11.61 5.76 10.74
N ALA A 28 11.25 5.47 9.49
CA ALA A 28 11.61 6.31 8.35
C ALA A 28 11.02 7.73 8.43
N LEU A 29 9.77 7.88 8.89
CA LEU A 29 9.15 9.20 9.12
C LEU A 29 9.89 9.99 10.21
N LYS A 30 10.28 9.34 11.32
CA LYS A 30 11.09 9.99 12.37
C LYS A 30 12.46 10.42 11.87
N GLU A 31 13.11 9.60 11.04
CA GLU A 31 14.39 9.96 10.44
C GLU A 31 14.26 11.06 9.38
N ALA A 32 13.15 11.08 8.64
CA ALA A 32 12.82 12.19 7.73
C ALA A 32 12.67 13.50 8.51
N LEU A 33 11.94 13.49 9.62
CA LEU A 33 11.75 14.67 10.48
C LEU A 33 13.08 15.22 11.00
N LYS A 34 13.98 14.34 11.47
CA LYS A 34 15.31 14.75 11.96
C LYS A 34 16.17 15.44 10.90
N ARG A 35 15.98 15.08 9.64
CA ARG A 35 16.77 15.57 8.49
C ARG A 35 16.12 16.76 7.79
N GLU A 36 14.88 17.11 8.14
CA GLU A 36 14.16 18.20 7.52
C GLU A 36 14.57 19.55 8.11
N HIS A 37 14.63 20.58 7.26
CA HIS A 37 14.97 21.96 7.65
C HIS A 37 13.88 22.95 7.25
N ASP A 38 13.03 22.60 6.29
CA ASP A 38 11.86 23.40 5.95
C ASP A 38 10.78 23.28 7.04
N GLU A 39 10.33 24.43 7.55
CA GLU A 39 9.40 24.47 8.69
C GLU A 39 8.00 23.96 8.33
N VAL A 40 7.55 24.14 7.08
CA VAL A 40 6.26 23.60 6.62
C VAL A 40 6.35 22.08 6.52
N ALA A 41 7.42 21.57 5.92
CA ALA A 41 7.66 20.13 5.80
C ALA A 41 7.79 19.43 7.16
N LYS A 42 8.52 20.03 8.12
CA LYS A 42 8.60 19.53 9.51
C LYS A 42 7.22 19.46 10.15
N MET A 43 6.43 20.52 10.06
CA MET A 43 5.08 20.57 10.64
C MET A 43 4.20 19.44 10.08
N GLN A 44 4.30 19.13 8.78
CA GLN A 44 3.57 18.02 8.19
C GLN A 44 4.05 16.66 8.72
N LEU A 45 5.36 16.44 8.81
CA LEU A 45 5.91 15.19 9.34
C LEU A 45 5.53 14.98 10.82
N GLU A 46 5.57 16.04 11.63
CA GLU A 46 5.12 16.03 13.03
C GLU A 46 3.62 15.68 13.12
N ALA A 47 2.79 16.32 12.31
CA ALA A 47 1.35 16.03 12.26
C ALA A 47 1.08 14.58 11.84
N MET A 48 1.82 14.03 10.87
CA MET A 48 1.71 12.62 10.47
C MET A 48 2.08 11.67 11.62
N ILE A 49 3.21 11.92 12.28
CA ILE A 49 3.69 11.07 13.39
C ILE A 49 2.70 11.11 14.56
N GLU A 50 2.17 12.29 14.90
CA GLU A 50 1.18 12.44 15.96
C GLU A 50 -0.16 11.79 15.59
N ASN A 51 -0.61 11.94 14.34
CA ASN A 51 -1.81 11.28 13.86
C ASN A 51 -1.69 9.74 13.94
N ILE A 52 -0.55 9.18 13.54
CA ILE A 52 -0.28 7.74 13.69
C ILE A 52 -0.35 7.32 15.16
N ARG A 53 0.27 8.09 16.07
CA ARG A 53 0.23 7.81 17.51
C ARG A 53 -1.20 7.79 18.05
N LEU A 54 -2.00 8.80 17.69
CA LEU A 54 -3.39 8.92 18.12
C LEU A 54 -4.30 7.84 17.52
N ALA A 55 -4.09 7.48 16.26
CA ALA A 55 -4.81 6.40 15.58
C ALA A 55 -4.57 5.06 16.28
N GLU A 56 -3.31 4.74 16.62
CA GLU A 56 -2.94 3.51 17.33
C GLU A 56 -3.54 3.48 18.75
N GLU A 57 -3.44 4.59 19.50
CA GLU A 57 -3.97 4.71 20.88
C GLU A 57 -5.49 4.56 20.92
N LYS A 58 -6.20 5.23 20.00
CA LYS A 58 -7.66 5.27 19.96
C LYS A 58 -8.27 4.13 19.13
N LYS A 59 -7.44 3.31 18.48
CA LYS A 59 -7.85 2.27 17.52
C LYS A 59 -8.77 2.82 16.43
N LEU A 60 -8.44 4.01 15.92
CA LEU A 60 -9.14 4.67 14.83
C LEU A 60 -8.32 4.58 13.54
N PRO A 61 -8.94 4.57 12.36
CA PRO A 61 -8.22 4.67 11.11
C PRO A 61 -7.30 5.88 11.05
N VAL A 62 -6.10 5.68 10.51
CA VAL A 62 -5.09 6.74 10.32
C VAL A 62 -5.57 7.79 9.31
N CYS A 63 -6.47 7.42 8.40
CA CYS A 63 -6.96 8.27 7.32
C CYS A 63 -8.49 8.19 7.21
N GLN A 64 -9.13 9.30 6.80
CA GLN A 64 -10.56 9.34 6.46
C GLN A 64 -10.91 8.46 5.25
N ASP A 65 -9.94 8.25 4.37
CA ASP A 65 -10.02 7.27 3.30
C ASP A 65 -9.43 5.96 3.81
N THR A 66 -10.31 5.05 4.26
CA THR A 66 -9.90 3.74 4.77
C THR A 66 -9.52 2.74 3.68
N GLY A 67 -9.61 3.17 2.41
CA GLY A 67 -9.14 2.45 1.25
C GLY A 67 -10.07 1.35 0.76
N MET A 68 -9.86 0.99 -0.50
CA MET A 68 -10.40 -0.24 -1.08
C MET A 68 -9.67 -1.42 -0.47
N LEU A 69 -10.42 -2.41 0.04
CA LEU A 69 -9.82 -3.58 0.66
C LEU A 69 -9.34 -4.56 -0.42
N TYR A 70 -8.07 -4.93 -0.32
CA TYR A 70 -7.47 -6.00 -1.09
C TYR A 70 -6.92 -7.06 -0.16
N PHE A 71 -7.04 -8.31 -0.56
CA PHE A 71 -6.52 -9.45 0.19
C PHE A 71 -5.56 -10.25 -0.68
N HIS A 72 -4.37 -10.54 -0.14
CA HIS A 72 -3.45 -11.54 -0.69
C HIS A 72 -3.47 -12.75 0.21
N VAL A 73 -3.79 -13.92 -0.33
CA VAL A 73 -4.01 -15.15 0.42
C VAL A 73 -3.03 -16.22 -0.05
N ARG A 74 -2.12 -16.63 0.83
CA ARG A 74 -1.27 -17.80 0.61
C ARG A 74 -1.97 -19.02 1.18
N LEU A 75 -2.42 -19.89 0.28
CA LEU A 75 -3.34 -20.97 0.60
C LEU A 75 -2.63 -22.34 0.52
N PRO A 76 -2.57 -23.10 1.62
CA PRO A 76 -2.02 -24.44 1.60
C PRO A 76 -2.96 -25.39 0.82
N ARG A 77 -2.39 -26.42 0.20
CA ARG A 77 -3.15 -27.34 -0.69
C ARG A 77 -4.39 -27.96 -0.05
N ALA A 78 -4.37 -28.17 1.27
CA ALA A 78 -5.49 -28.78 2.01
C ALA A 78 -6.62 -27.79 2.37
N ALA A 79 -6.45 -26.48 2.14
CA ALA A 79 -7.43 -25.47 2.51
C ALA A 79 -8.46 -25.19 1.38
N ASP A 80 -9.70 -24.93 1.78
CA ASP A 80 -10.79 -24.59 0.86
C ASP A 80 -10.78 -23.08 0.53
N ALA A 81 -10.38 -22.75 -0.71
CA ALA A 81 -10.33 -21.38 -1.22
C ALA A 81 -11.70 -20.68 -1.20
N ASN A 82 -12.79 -21.40 -1.48
CA ASN A 82 -14.13 -20.82 -1.50
C ASN A 82 -14.60 -20.47 -0.08
N ARG A 83 -14.24 -21.32 0.89
CA ARG A 83 -14.48 -21.02 2.30
C ARG A 83 -13.72 -19.77 2.76
N ILE A 84 -12.44 -19.63 2.39
CA ILE A 84 -11.67 -18.41 2.74
C ILE A 84 -12.28 -17.17 2.08
N ARG A 85 -12.67 -17.24 0.81
CA ARG A 85 -13.32 -16.11 0.11
C ARG A 85 -14.62 -15.68 0.79
N ARG A 86 -15.49 -16.62 1.16
CA ARG A 86 -16.74 -16.30 1.89
C ARG A 86 -16.47 -15.64 3.23
N ALA A 87 -15.50 -16.15 3.99
CA ALA A 87 -15.13 -15.56 5.27
C ALA A 87 -14.57 -14.14 5.12
N ILE A 88 -13.77 -13.86 4.08
CA ILE A 88 -13.28 -12.51 3.79
C ILE A 88 -14.44 -11.55 3.46
N LEU A 89 -15.42 -11.99 2.66
CA LEU A 89 -16.60 -11.18 2.34
C LEU A 89 -17.45 -10.89 3.59
N GLY A 90 -17.75 -11.92 4.38
CA GLY A 90 -18.50 -11.78 5.64
C GLY A 90 -17.79 -10.86 6.63
N ALA A 91 -16.48 -11.05 6.80
CA ALA A 91 -15.64 -10.20 7.63
C ALA A 91 -15.57 -8.75 7.13
N THR A 92 -15.53 -8.50 5.82
CA THR A 92 -15.51 -7.15 5.24
C THR A 92 -16.80 -6.38 5.55
N ILE A 93 -17.95 -7.04 5.40
CA ILE A 93 -19.26 -6.45 5.72
C ILE A 93 -19.34 -6.10 7.20
N LYS A 94 -18.95 -7.04 8.08
CA LYS A 94 -18.95 -6.84 9.54
C LYS A 94 -17.96 -5.75 9.96
N ALA A 95 -16.72 -5.81 9.45
CA ALA A 95 -15.68 -4.83 9.74
C ALA A 95 -16.09 -3.42 9.31
N THR A 96 -16.84 -3.25 8.22
CA THR A 96 -17.32 -1.91 7.81
C THR A 96 -18.23 -1.25 8.85
N ARG A 97 -18.88 -2.04 9.71
CA ARG A 97 -19.74 -1.53 10.79
C ARG A 97 -19.00 -1.47 12.14
N GLU A 98 -18.20 -2.49 12.43
CA GLU A 98 -17.54 -2.69 13.74
C GLU A 98 -16.19 -1.97 13.85
N VAL A 99 -15.54 -1.73 12.73
CA VAL A 99 -14.40 -0.84 12.58
C VAL A 99 -14.96 0.43 11.93
N PRO A 100 -14.56 1.65 12.35
CA PRO A 100 -15.09 2.87 11.79
C PRO A 100 -14.50 3.15 10.39
N LEU A 101 -14.71 2.21 9.46
CA LEU A 101 -14.31 2.30 8.07
C LEU A 101 -15.25 3.24 7.33
N ARG A 102 -14.70 3.93 6.34
CA ARG A 102 -15.50 4.54 5.29
C ARG A 102 -15.91 3.45 4.30
N PRO A 103 -17.19 3.39 3.87
CA PRO A 103 -17.58 2.57 2.73
C PRO A 103 -16.97 3.15 1.45
N ASN A 104 -15.88 2.56 0.97
CA ASN A 104 -15.13 2.96 -0.21
C ASN A 104 -15.65 2.26 -1.49
N ALA A 105 -16.36 1.14 -1.38
CA ALA A 105 -16.89 0.40 -2.53
C ALA A 105 -18.13 1.08 -3.15
N VAL A 106 -17.90 1.76 -4.28
CA VAL A 106 -18.92 2.43 -5.11
C VAL A 106 -19.07 1.68 -6.42
N ASP A 107 -20.31 1.39 -6.82
CA ASP A 107 -20.63 0.79 -8.11
C ASP A 107 -20.24 1.76 -9.24
N SER A 108 -19.40 1.30 -10.18
CA SER A 108 -18.85 2.16 -11.23
C SER A 108 -19.85 2.51 -12.34
N ILE A 109 -20.98 1.81 -12.43
CA ILE A 109 -22.02 2.06 -13.43
C ILE A 109 -23.10 2.97 -12.84
N THR A 110 -23.58 2.69 -11.64
CA THR A 110 -24.70 3.43 -11.03
C THR A 110 -24.25 4.58 -10.14
N GLY A 111 -23.00 4.57 -9.66
CA GLY A 111 -22.50 5.51 -8.67
C GLY A 111 -23.02 5.25 -7.24
N GLU A 112 -23.78 4.17 -7.04
CA GLU A 112 -24.32 3.82 -5.72
C GLU A 112 -23.24 3.23 -4.82
N ASN A 113 -23.26 3.62 -3.55
CA ASN A 113 -22.36 3.06 -2.55
C ASN A 113 -23.02 1.88 -1.84
N SER A 114 -22.33 0.75 -1.81
CA SER A 114 -22.79 -0.48 -1.13
C SER A 114 -23.04 -0.32 0.38
N GLY A 115 -22.39 0.68 1.00
CA GLY A 115 -22.44 0.92 2.45
C GLY A 115 -21.70 -0.13 3.29
N ASN A 116 -21.07 -1.13 2.67
CA ASN A 116 -20.47 -2.28 3.36
C ASN A 116 -19.09 -2.71 2.81
N ASN A 117 -18.47 -1.91 1.94
CA ASN A 117 -17.20 -2.20 1.27
C ASN A 117 -17.19 -3.46 0.38
N VAL A 118 -18.36 -3.93 -0.06
CA VAL A 118 -18.48 -5.07 -0.99
C VAL A 118 -19.22 -4.65 -2.25
N GLY A 119 -18.75 -5.12 -3.40
CA GLY A 119 -19.35 -4.86 -4.71
C GLY A 119 -18.80 -5.80 -5.77
N VAL A 120 -19.07 -5.50 -7.05
CA VAL A 120 -18.50 -6.28 -8.16
C VAL A 120 -16.97 -6.20 -8.10
N ASN A 121 -16.32 -7.34 -7.92
CA ASN A 121 -14.86 -7.47 -7.77
C ASN A 121 -14.26 -6.72 -6.56
N VAL A 122 -15.07 -6.36 -5.56
CA VAL A 122 -14.63 -5.65 -4.35
C VAL A 122 -15.15 -6.36 -3.10
N PRO A 123 -14.30 -6.67 -2.10
CA PRO A 123 -12.85 -6.61 -2.16
C PRO A 123 -12.28 -7.60 -3.18
N TRP A 124 -11.13 -7.26 -3.78
CA TRP A 124 -10.40 -8.21 -4.62
C TRP A 124 -9.57 -9.15 -3.74
N ILE A 125 -9.65 -10.45 -4.03
CA ILE A 125 -9.00 -11.52 -3.27
C ILE A 125 -8.10 -12.29 -4.22
N GLU A 126 -6.80 -12.02 -4.13
CA GLU A 126 -5.75 -12.75 -4.81
C GLU A 126 -5.38 -13.98 -3.98
N VAL A 127 -5.38 -15.15 -4.60
CA VAL A 127 -5.09 -16.42 -3.93
C VAL A 127 -3.96 -17.11 -4.66
N GLU A 128 -2.88 -17.39 -3.96
CA GLU A 128 -1.75 -18.16 -4.45
C GLU A 128 -1.55 -19.44 -3.64
N PRO A 129 -1.09 -20.55 -4.27
CA PRO A 129 -0.70 -21.74 -3.53
C PRO A 129 0.47 -21.47 -2.58
N SER A 130 0.49 -22.17 -1.46
CA SER A 130 1.60 -22.16 -0.51
C SER A 130 1.92 -23.56 0.00
N ASP A 131 3.17 -23.78 0.39
CA ASP A 131 3.64 -24.99 1.05
C ASP A 131 3.58 -24.90 2.58
N ASN A 132 3.09 -23.77 3.11
CA ASN A 132 2.84 -23.59 4.54
C ASN A 132 1.82 -24.63 5.06
N ASP A 133 1.80 -24.86 6.37
CA ASP A 133 0.74 -25.61 7.06
C ASP A 133 -0.40 -24.70 7.58
N TYR A 134 -0.28 -23.40 7.33
CA TYR A 134 -1.25 -22.36 7.71
C TYR A 134 -1.72 -21.54 6.50
N VAL A 135 -2.89 -20.91 6.63
CA VAL A 135 -3.37 -19.89 5.68
C VAL A 135 -2.79 -18.55 6.09
N GLU A 136 -2.09 -17.88 5.17
CA GLU A 136 -1.63 -16.50 5.37
C GLU A 136 -2.60 -15.56 4.67
N ILE A 137 -3.05 -14.51 5.36
CA ILE A 137 -3.93 -13.49 4.79
C ILE A 137 -3.30 -12.12 5.06
N THR A 138 -2.88 -11.44 4.00
CA THR A 138 -2.43 -10.06 4.04
C THR A 138 -3.58 -9.15 3.67
N VAL A 139 -3.92 -8.22 4.56
CA VAL A 139 -4.95 -7.20 4.32
C VAL A 139 -4.27 -5.92 3.87
N PHE A 140 -4.65 -5.42 2.71
CA PHE A 140 -4.05 -4.25 2.08
C PHE A 140 -5.13 -3.21 1.74
N PRO A 141 -5.47 -2.31 2.68
CA PRO A 141 -6.34 -1.18 2.40
C PRO A 141 -5.61 -0.16 1.53
N LYS A 142 -6.08 0.03 0.29
CA LYS A 142 -5.45 0.98 -0.64
C LYS A 142 -6.30 2.23 -0.77
N GLY A 143 -5.78 3.34 -0.23
CA GLY A 143 -6.42 4.66 -0.36
C GLY A 143 -6.49 5.11 -1.82
N GLY A 144 -7.60 5.73 -2.21
CA GLY A 144 -7.88 6.15 -3.58
C GLY A 144 -6.88 7.17 -4.12
N GLY A 145 -6.40 8.10 -3.30
CA GLY A 145 -5.36 9.06 -3.72
C GLY A 145 -4.06 8.37 -4.13
N ALA A 146 -3.66 7.35 -3.38
CA ALA A 146 -2.49 6.54 -3.70
C ALA A 146 -2.76 5.55 -4.85
N ASP A 147 -3.98 5.03 -4.99
CA ASP A 147 -4.35 4.12 -6.10
C ASP A 147 -4.41 4.87 -7.44
N ASN A 148 -4.97 6.08 -7.44
CA ASN A 148 -5.05 6.97 -8.62
C ASN A 148 -3.68 7.47 -9.10
N ALA A 149 -2.65 7.41 -8.24
CA ALA A 149 -1.27 7.72 -8.60
C ALA A 149 -0.54 6.54 -9.27
N SER A 150 -1.21 5.40 -9.46
CA SER A 150 -0.62 4.23 -10.11
C SER A 150 -0.50 4.45 -11.62
N VAL A 151 0.65 4.10 -12.20
CA VAL A 151 0.95 4.31 -13.62
C VAL A 151 1.50 3.03 -14.23
N LEU A 152 0.96 2.64 -15.39
CA LEU A 152 1.53 1.61 -16.25
C LEU A 152 2.26 2.28 -17.43
N THR A 153 3.52 1.92 -17.64
CA THR A 153 4.32 2.41 -18.76
C THR A 153 4.89 1.23 -19.55
N PHE A 154 4.78 1.30 -20.88
CA PHE A 154 5.42 0.33 -21.78
C PHE A 154 6.74 0.90 -22.26
N LEU A 155 7.83 0.22 -21.90
CA LEU A 155 9.19 0.60 -22.32
C LEU A 155 9.56 -0.14 -23.61
N PRO A 156 10.16 0.55 -24.61
CA PRO A 156 10.77 -0.10 -25.75
C PRO A 156 11.82 -1.15 -25.34
N VAL A 157 11.95 -2.20 -26.16
CA VAL A 157 12.93 -3.27 -25.94
C VAL A 157 14.33 -2.70 -26.14
N GLY A 158 15.13 -2.66 -25.08
CA GLY A 158 16.54 -2.24 -25.12
C GLY A 158 16.92 -1.07 -24.21
N ASP A 159 15.93 -0.32 -23.70
CA ASP A 159 16.18 0.89 -22.89
C ASP A 159 16.66 0.57 -21.45
N GLY A 160 16.60 -0.71 -21.07
CA GLY A 160 17.18 -1.25 -19.84
C GLY A 160 16.55 -0.69 -18.56
N LEU A 161 17.20 -0.98 -17.43
CA LEU A 161 16.75 -0.55 -16.09
C LEU A 161 16.88 0.96 -15.87
N ASN A 162 17.69 1.66 -16.67
CA ASN A 162 17.86 3.10 -16.55
C ASN A 162 16.59 3.87 -16.92
N GLU A 163 15.84 3.41 -17.92
CA GLU A 163 14.61 4.08 -18.34
C GLU A 163 13.47 3.91 -17.33
N VAL A 164 13.50 2.83 -16.53
CA VAL A 164 12.59 2.64 -15.40
C VAL A 164 12.72 3.82 -14.43
N LYS A 165 13.94 4.26 -14.11
CA LYS A 165 14.18 5.40 -13.23
C LYS A 165 13.57 6.70 -13.78
N SER A 166 13.77 6.99 -15.07
CA SER A 166 13.16 8.15 -15.75
C SER A 166 11.64 8.11 -15.69
N CYS A 167 11.04 6.93 -15.92
CA CYS A 167 9.60 6.74 -15.86
C CYS A 167 9.05 6.94 -14.45
N VAL A 168 9.73 6.41 -13.43
CA VAL A 168 9.33 6.59 -12.03
C VAL A 168 9.39 8.06 -11.64
N LEU A 169 10.47 8.78 -11.99
CA LEU A 169 10.58 10.21 -11.70
C LEU A 169 9.46 11.02 -12.36
N LYS A 170 9.16 10.73 -13.63
CA LYS A 170 8.04 11.37 -14.32
C LYS A 170 6.71 11.09 -13.63
N SER A 171 6.44 9.86 -13.24
CA SER A 171 5.21 9.48 -12.52
C SER A 171 5.10 10.19 -11.17
N VAL A 172 6.19 10.29 -10.42
CA VAL A 172 6.24 11.00 -9.14
C VAL A 172 5.98 12.49 -9.32
N LEU A 173 6.60 13.13 -10.32
CA LEU A 173 6.37 14.54 -10.65
C LEU A 173 4.91 14.80 -11.07
N MET A 174 4.32 13.90 -11.84
CA MET A 174 2.91 13.99 -12.23
C MET A 174 1.96 13.80 -11.04
N ALA A 175 2.30 12.89 -10.11
CA ALA A 175 1.48 12.64 -8.92
C ALA A 175 1.55 13.78 -7.89
N GLY A 176 2.70 14.46 -7.78
CA GLY A 176 2.89 15.60 -6.88
C GLY A 176 2.50 15.28 -5.43
N GLY A 177 1.71 16.16 -4.82
CA GLY A 177 1.17 15.95 -3.46
C GLY A 177 -0.03 15.01 -3.37
N GLY A 178 -0.56 14.52 -4.51
CA GLY A 178 -1.79 13.70 -4.57
C GLY A 178 -1.80 12.45 -3.68
N PRO A 179 -0.72 11.64 -3.62
CA PRO A 179 -0.67 10.45 -2.77
C PRO A 179 -0.24 10.74 -1.31
N CYS A 180 -0.25 12.01 -0.88
CA CYS A 180 0.16 12.44 0.47
C CYS A 180 1.59 12.00 0.84
N PRO A 181 2.63 12.43 0.09
CA PRO A 181 4.02 12.11 0.41
C PRO A 181 4.39 12.53 1.85
N PRO A 182 5.34 11.86 2.53
CA PRO A 182 6.29 10.92 1.96
C PRO A 182 5.70 9.55 1.60
N VAL A 183 5.94 9.09 0.37
CA VAL A 183 5.40 7.80 -0.12
C VAL A 183 6.38 6.64 0.02
N VAL A 184 5.85 5.41 0.02
CA VAL A 184 6.61 4.21 -0.36
C VAL A 184 6.28 3.91 -1.83
N LEU A 185 7.30 3.80 -2.66
CA LEU A 185 7.14 3.47 -4.08
C LEU A 185 7.24 1.96 -4.28
N GLY A 186 6.19 1.35 -4.82
CA GLY A 186 6.20 -0.02 -5.30
C GLY A 186 6.30 -0.03 -6.82
N ILE A 187 7.29 -0.71 -7.35
CA ILE A 187 7.60 -0.73 -8.78
C ILE A 187 7.63 -2.19 -9.25
N GLY A 188 6.88 -2.50 -10.29
CA GLY A 188 6.91 -3.79 -10.95
C GLY A 188 7.48 -3.66 -12.35
N VAL A 189 8.46 -4.48 -12.70
CA VAL A 189 9.16 -4.41 -13.99
C VAL A 189 9.04 -5.73 -14.72
N GLY A 190 8.44 -5.73 -15.93
CA GLY A 190 8.34 -6.92 -16.77
C GLY A 190 7.00 -7.65 -16.67
N GLY A 191 6.95 -8.86 -17.25
CA GLY A 191 5.75 -9.72 -17.25
C GLY A 191 4.53 -9.20 -18.04
N GLY A 192 4.59 -8.01 -18.63
CA GLY A 192 3.45 -7.38 -19.32
C GLY A 192 2.52 -6.63 -18.36
N ALA A 193 1.46 -6.03 -18.90
CA ALA A 193 0.64 -5.04 -18.19
C ALA A 193 0.10 -5.51 -16.82
N TYR A 194 -0.56 -6.67 -16.81
CA TYR A 194 -1.16 -7.22 -15.59
C TYR A 194 -0.10 -7.60 -14.54
N ILE A 195 0.94 -8.33 -14.97
CA ILE A 195 1.99 -8.80 -14.06
C ILE A 195 2.78 -7.61 -13.49
N ALA A 196 3.14 -6.61 -14.29
CA ALA A 196 3.84 -5.42 -13.80
C ALA A 196 3.05 -4.70 -12.71
N MET A 197 1.74 -4.53 -12.87
CA MET A 197 0.88 -3.90 -11.87
C MET A 197 0.73 -4.75 -10.60
N MET A 198 0.61 -6.07 -10.75
CA MET A 198 0.59 -7.01 -9.63
C MET A 198 1.91 -6.95 -8.85
N LEU A 199 3.07 -7.02 -9.53
CA LEU A 199 4.40 -6.92 -8.94
C LEU A 199 4.60 -5.58 -8.21
N ALA A 200 4.17 -4.46 -8.81
CA ALA A 200 4.25 -3.14 -8.16
C ALA A 200 3.49 -3.11 -6.83
N LYS A 201 2.34 -3.79 -6.76
CA LYS A 201 1.56 -3.91 -5.53
C LYS A 201 2.21 -4.86 -4.52
N MET A 202 2.75 -5.99 -4.95
CA MET A 202 3.49 -6.91 -4.08
C MET A 202 4.72 -6.23 -3.48
N ALA A 203 5.41 -5.37 -4.25
CA ALA A 203 6.54 -4.57 -3.79
C ALA A 203 6.17 -3.70 -2.56
N LEU A 204 4.94 -3.17 -2.51
CA LEU A 204 4.45 -2.39 -1.37
C LEU A 204 4.22 -3.22 -0.10
N MET A 205 4.17 -4.55 -0.21
CA MET A 205 4.02 -5.45 0.94
C MET A 205 5.36 -5.82 1.59
N ARG A 206 6.49 -5.58 0.90
CA ARG A 206 7.83 -5.81 1.44
C ARG A 206 8.23 -4.68 2.40
N PRO A 207 8.79 -4.97 3.60
CA PRO A 207 9.32 -3.93 4.47
C PRO A 207 10.36 -3.07 3.78
N ILE A 208 10.35 -1.75 4.01
CA ILE A 208 11.30 -0.81 3.35
C ILE A 208 12.74 -0.99 3.84
N THR A 209 12.94 -1.76 4.91
CA THR A 209 14.26 -2.16 5.43
C THR A 209 14.84 -3.38 4.72
N GLU A 210 14.03 -4.12 3.97
CA GLU A 210 14.47 -5.28 3.20
C GLU A 210 14.73 -4.84 1.77
N ARG A 211 15.89 -5.21 1.22
CA ARG A 211 16.27 -4.92 -0.17
C ARG A 211 15.99 -6.12 -1.06
N ASN A 212 15.86 -5.87 -2.37
CA ASN A 212 15.75 -6.96 -3.33
C ASN A 212 16.98 -7.89 -3.26
N SER A 213 16.76 -9.19 -3.45
CA SER A 213 17.84 -10.18 -3.47
C SER A 213 18.83 -10.03 -4.65
N ASP A 214 18.38 -9.46 -5.77
CA ASP A 214 19.26 -9.07 -6.88
C ASP A 214 19.92 -7.73 -6.57
N SER A 215 21.26 -7.73 -6.46
CA SER A 215 22.03 -6.55 -6.11
C SER A 215 21.86 -5.39 -7.09
N ARG A 216 21.56 -5.66 -8.37
CA ARG A 216 21.33 -4.63 -9.40
C ARG A 216 20.00 -3.92 -9.14
N VAL A 217 18.99 -4.68 -8.73
CA VAL A 217 17.66 -4.15 -8.39
C VAL A 217 17.73 -3.38 -7.07
N ALA A 218 18.43 -3.92 -6.07
CA ALA A 218 18.65 -3.24 -4.78
C ALA A 218 19.42 -1.91 -4.94
N GLN A 219 20.38 -1.85 -5.87
CA GLN A 219 21.05 -0.59 -6.21
C GLN A 219 20.07 0.41 -6.83
N LEU A 220 19.24 -0.04 -7.78
CA LEU A 220 18.24 0.80 -8.43
C LEU A 220 17.19 1.35 -7.44
N GLU A 221 16.77 0.58 -6.45
CA GLU A 221 15.90 1.04 -5.35
C GLU A 221 16.48 2.27 -4.66
N ASN A 222 17.77 2.23 -4.30
CA ASN A 222 18.45 3.34 -3.65
C ASN A 222 18.61 4.55 -4.59
N GLU A 223 19.01 4.33 -5.84
CA GLU A 223 19.15 5.40 -6.83
C GLU A 223 17.83 6.13 -7.07
N ILE A 224 16.72 5.40 -7.21
CA ILE A 224 15.39 5.99 -7.39
C ILE A 224 14.98 6.77 -6.14
N LEU A 225 15.21 6.22 -4.94
CA LEU A 225 14.87 6.91 -3.69
C LEU A 225 15.62 8.25 -3.55
N GLU A 226 16.90 8.28 -3.91
CA GLU A 226 17.71 9.49 -3.90
C GLU A 226 17.20 10.52 -4.91
N GLU A 227 16.98 10.12 -6.16
CA GLU A 227 16.51 11.02 -7.21
C GLU A 227 15.10 11.56 -6.93
N VAL A 228 14.19 10.72 -6.43
CA VAL A 228 12.84 11.15 -6.03
C VAL A 228 12.89 12.19 -4.92
N ASN A 229 13.77 12.05 -3.94
CA ASN A 229 13.91 13.03 -2.87
C ASN A 229 14.57 14.35 -3.33
N LYS A 230 15.33 14.33 -4.44
CA LYS A 230 15.85 15.56 -5.07
C LYS A 230 14.78 16.38 -5.78
N THR A 231 13.59 15.82 -6.05
CA THR A 231 12.49 16.55 -6.70
C THR A 231 11.96 17.72 -5.88
N GLY A 232 12.14 17.70 -4.56
CA GLY A 232 11.66 18.75 -3.67
C GLY A 232 10.15 18.84 -3.51
N ILE A 233 9.38 17.84 -3.97
CA ILE A 233 7.93 17.77 -3.75
C ILE A 233 7.64 17.77 -2.24
N GLY A 234 8.37 16.92 -1.50
CA GLY A 234 8.37 16.90 -0.04
C GLY A 234 7.03 16.48 0.60
N PRO A 235 6.94 16.55 1.94
CA PRO A 235 5.73 16.17 2.67
C PRO A 235 4.47 16.91 2.20
N MET A 236 3.39 16.16 1.95
CA MET A 236 2.11 16.62 1.41
C MET A 236 2.19 17.35 0.05
N GLY A 237 3.35 17.36 -0.61
CA GLY A 237 3.58 18.15 -1.82
C GLY A 237 3.79 19.65 -1.54
N LEU A 238 4.17 20.01 -0.32
CA LEU A 238 4.32 21.40 0.13
C LEU A 238 5.78 21.87 0.13
N GLY A 239 6.69 21.13 -0.49
CA GLY A 239 8.12 21.36 -0.40
C GLY A 239 8.78 20.53 0.69
N GLY A 240 10.12 20.49 0.67
CA GLY A 240 10.94 19.74 1.63
C GLY A 240 11.76 18.63 0.99
N ARG A 241 12.53 17.93 1.82
CA ARG A 241 13.57 16.98 1.41
C ARG A 241 13.04 15.56 1.19
N THR A 242 11.87 15.24 1.75
CA THR A 242 11.38 13.86 1.81
C THR A 242 10.09 13.70 1.00
N THR A 243 10.23 13.36 -0.27
CA THR A 243 9.13 12.97 -1.16
C THR A 243 8.80 11.47 -1.00
N ALA A 244 9.82 10.63 -0.79
CA ALA A 244 9.66 9.20 -0.57
C ALA A 244 10.53 8.73 0.59
N ILE A 245 10.01 7.74 1.33
CA ILE A 245 10.69 7.10 2.47
C ILE A 245 11.17 5.67 2.16
N GLY A 246 10.73 5.09 1.06
CA GLY A 246 11.15 3.77 0.62
C GLY A 246 10.82 3.51 -0.85
N VAL A 247 11.60 2.62 -1.45
CA VAL A 247 11.40 2.13 -2.83
C VAL A 247 11.64 0.63 -2.81
N ASN A 248 10.66 -0.11 -3.30
CA ASN A 248 10.75 -1.55 -3.48
C ASN A 248 10.45 -1.87 -4.95
N ILE A 249 11.31 -2.69 -5.56
CA ILE A 249 11.17 -3.16 -6.94
C ILE A 249 11.03 -4.68 -6.95
N GLU A 250 10.05 -5.16 -7.71
CA GLU A 250 9.89 -6.58 -8.05
C GLU A 250 9.94 -6.74 -9.59
N VAL A 251 10.53 -7.84 -10.07
CA VAL A 251 10.86 -8.09 -11.49
C VAL A 251 10.36 -9.46 -11.93
#